data_AF-M0I331-F1
#
_entry.id   AF-M0I331-F1
#
_cell.length_a   1.000
_cell.length_b   1.000
_cell.length_c   1.000
_cell.angle_alpha   90.00
_cell.angle_beta   90.00
_cell.angle_gamma   90.00
#
_symmetry.space_group_name_H-M   'P 1'
#
loop_
_entity.id
_entity.type
_entity.pdbx_description
1 polymer ?
#
loop_
_entity_poly.entity_id
_entity_poly.type
_entity_poly.pdbx_seq_one_letter_code
_entity_poly.pdbx_strand_id
1 'polypeptide(L)'
;MILSNGIDYDSSTITGNMADIRLNDADKAIIEELQQGRVTAAYLDRRIRWERGYLTQRLRRLQEHGIVVNLEDTGLYELIPGEQEL
;
A
#
# COMPACT_ATOMS: atom_id res chain seq x y z
N MET A 1 10.16 -18.37 -42.26
CA MET A 1 8.76 -18.02 -41.95
C MET A 1 8.39 -18.85 -40.74
N ILE A 2 8.56 -18.30 -39.53
CA ILE A 2 8.38 -19.04 -38.27
C ILE A 2 6.92 -18.87 -37.83
N LEU A 3 6.30 -20.00 -37.50
CA LEU A 3 4.92 -20.16 -37.11
C LEU A 3 4.66 -19.53 -35.74
N SER A 4 3.54 -18.82 -35.65
CA SER A 4 2.99 -18.18 -34.46
C SER A 4 2.70 -19.22 -33.36
N ASN A 5 3.54 -19.28 -32.33
CA ASN A 5 3.12 -19.79 -31.02
C ASN A 5 2.33 -18.66 -30.34
N GLY A 6 1.03 -18.63 -30.60
CA GLY A 6 0.07 -17.84 -29.83
C GLY A 6 0.00 -18.38 -28.42
N ILE A 7 0.91 -17.92 -27.56
CA ILE A 7 0.58 -17.79 -26.15
C ILE A 7 -0.20 -16.48 -26.10
N ASP A 8 -1.52 -16.58 -26.03
CA ASP A 8 -2.37 -15.52 -25.49
C ASP A 8 -1.92 -15.27 -24.06
N TYR A 9 -0.87 -14.47 -23.94
CA TYR A 9 -0.42 -13.93 -22.68
C TYR A 9 -1.42 -12.83 -22.35
N ASP A 10 -2.52 -13.24 -21.72
CA ASP A 10 -3.44 -12.33 -21.03
C ASP A 10 -2.59 -11.44 -20.13
N SER A 11 -2.36 -10.21 -20.59
CA SER A 11 -1.55 -9.22 -19.87
C SER A 11 -2.30 -8.66 -18.66
N SER A 12 -3.45 -9.25 -18.31
CA SER A 12 -4.32 -8.84 -17.21
C SER A 12 -4.01 -9.56 -15.89
N THR A 13 -3.07 -10.51 -15.86
CA THR A 13 -2.82 -11.38 -14.69
C THR A 13 -1.45 -11.24 -14.00
N ILE A 14 -0.61 -10.28 -14.41
CA ILE A 14 0.66 -9.94 -13.72
C ILE A 14 0.66 -8.55 -13.07
N THR A 15 -0.49 -7.86 -13.01
CA THR A 15 -0.69 -6.67 -12.18
C THR A 15 -1.31 -7.12 -10.86
N GLY A 16 -0.45 -7.55 -9.95
CA GLY A 16 -0.83 -8.11 -8.66
C GLY A 16 -1.21 -7.04 -7.63
N ASN A 17 -2.32 -6.33 -7.88
CA ASN A 17 -3.29 -5.97 -6.85
C ASN A 17 -3.20 -4.60 -6.12
N MET A 18 -2.62 -3.56 -6.71
CA MET A 18 -2.71 -2.18 -6.18
C MET A 18 -4.12 -1.50 -6.29
N ALA A 19 -5.18 -2.12 -6.85
CA ALA A 19 -6.29 -1.35 -7.46
C ALA A 19 -7.77 -1.74 -7.21
N ASP A 20 -8.16 -2.48 -6.16
CA ASP A 20 -9.61 -2.64 -5.82
C ASP A 20 -10.05 -1.96 -4.50
N ILE A 21 -9.14 -1.25 -3.82
CA ILE A 21 -9.53 -0.51 -2.62
C ILE A 21 -9.79 0.96 -2.91
N ARG A 22 -11.00 1.41 -2.57
CA ARG A 22 -11.28 2.84 -2.46
C ARG A 22 -10.54 3.41 -1.25
N LEU A 23 -9.45 4.14 -1.55
CA LEU A 23 -8.70 4.93 -0.58
C LEU A 23 -9.50 6.16 -0.15
N ASN A 24 -9.65 6.34 1.16
CA ASN A 24 -10.22 7.53 1.75
C ASN A 24 -9.12 8.59 2.01
N ASP A 25 -9.52 9.76 2.51
CA ASP A 25 -8.59 10.85 2.77
C ASP A 25 -7.52 10.52 3.82
N ALA A 26 -7.85 9.68 4.80
CA ALA A 26 -6.88 9.22 5.79
C ALA A 26 -5.85 8.26 5.20
N ASP A 27 -6.28 7.33 4.34
CA ASP A 27 -5.35 6.41 3.66
C ASP A 27 -4.35 7.17 2.80
N LYS A 28 -4.84 8.14 2.02
CA LYS A 28 -4.00 8.97 1.16
C LYS A 28 -2.95 9.70 1.98
N ALA A 29 -3.36 10.36 3.06
CA ALA A 29 -2.42 11.07 3.92
C ALA A 29 -1.43 10.13 4.64
N ILE A 30 -1.84 8.92 5.01
CA ILE A 30 -0.93 7.90 5.56
C ILE A 30 0.11 7.50 4.51
N ILE A 31 -0.31 7.27 3.26
CA ILE A 31 0.59 6.93 2.14
C ILE A 31 1.56 8.07 1.87
N GLU A 32 1.10 9.33 1.87
CA GLU A 32 1.97 10.51 1.69
C GLU A 32 3.06 10.62 2.77
N GLU A 33 2.73 10.31 4.03
CA GLU A 33 3.73 10.27 5.10
C GLU A 33 4.68 9.08 4.94
N LEU A 34 4.19 7.93 4.49
CA LEU A 34 5.03 6.76 4.22
C LEU A 34 5.96 6.94 3.00
N GLN A 35 5.59 7.78 2.03
CA GLN A 35 6.47 8.13 0.90
C GLN A 35 7.73 8.87 1.38
N GLN A 36 7.66 9.53 2.54
CA GLN A 36 8.80 10.21 3.17
C GLN A 36 9.69 9.25 3.99
N GLY A 37 9.23 8.02 4.24
CA GLY A 37 9.97 7.01 4.99
C GLY A 37 9.06 6.18 5.91
N ARG A 38 9.66 5.58 6.94
CA ARG A 38 8.93 4.70 7.87
C ARG A 38 8.12 5.51 8.87
N VAL A 39 6.93 5.02 9.21
CA VAL A 39 6.03 5.69 10.15
C VAL A 39 5.53 4.74 11.23
N THR A 40 5.12 5.28 12.36
CA THR A 40 4.33 4.55 13.37
C THR A 40 2.96 5.22 13.53
N ALA A 41 1.97 4.50 14.05
CA ALA A 41 0.66 5.09 14.33
C ALA A 41 0.76 6.30 15.30
N ALA A 42 1.68 6.26 16.27
CA ALA A 42 1.92 7.36 17.20
C ALA A 42 2.61 8.57 16.56
N TYR A 43 3.43 8.33 15.52
CA TYR A 43 4.03 9.40 14.73
C TYR A 43 2.97 10.10 13.87
N LEU A 44 2.11 9.32 13.20
CA LEU A 44 1.02 9.82 12.37
C LEU A 44 0.00 10.64 13.19
N ASP A 45 -0.39 10.15 14.37
CA ASP A 45 -1.33 10.83 15.29
C ASP A 45 -0.92 12.28 15.62
N ARG A 46 0.38 12.60 15.54
CA ARG A 46 0.92 13.96 15.78
C ARG A 46 0.96 14.85 14.55
N ARG A 47 0.87 14.28 13.35
CA ARG A 47 1.05 14.98 12.08
C ARG A 47 -0.22 15.13 11.28
N ILE A 48 -1.11 14.16 11.39
CA ILE A 48 -2.35 14.14 10.65
C ILE A 48 -3.55 14.15 11.60
N ARG A 49 -4.66 14.73 11.16
CA ARG A 49 -5.81 15.08 12.04
C ARG A 49 -6.71 13.90 12.40
N TRP A 50 -6.19 12.68 12.38
CA TRP A 50 -6.96 11.49 12.70
C TRP A 50 -6.44 10.84 13.97
N GLU A 51 -7.36 10.34 14.77
CA GLU A 51 -7.02 9.68 16.04
C GLU A 51 -6.25 8.37 15.80
N ARG A 52 -5.25 8.10 16.65
CA ARG A 52 -4.42 6.88 16.63
C ARG A 52 -5.19 5.57 16.41
N GLY A 53 -6.36 5.40 17.02
CA GLY A 53 -7.16 4.18 16.86
C GLY A 53 -7.71 4.01 15.44
N TYR A 54 -8.09 5.12 14.79
CA TYR A 54 -8.51 5.11 13.39
C TYR A 54 -7.32 4.84 12.48
N LEU A 55 -6.20 5.52 12.71
CA LEU A 55 -4.94 5.31 11.96
C LEU A 55 -4.46 3.86 12.01
N THR A 56 -4.54 3.21 13.17
CA THR A 56 -4.16 1.80 13.35
C THR A 56 -5.03 0.88 12.50
N GLN A 57 -6.35 1.12 12.45
CA GLN A 57 -7.26 0.38 11.58
C GLN A 57 -6.94 0.59 10.09
N ARG A 58 -6.62 1.84 9.70
CA ARG A 58 -6.25 2.15 8.31
C ARG A 58 -4.94 1.48 7.90
N LEU A 59 -3.89 1.56 8.72
CA LEU A 59 -2.61 0.90 8.48
C LEU A 59 -2.76 -0.61 8.33
N ARG A 60 -3.55 -1.25 9.19
CA ARG A 60 -3.85 -2.68 9.08
C ARG A 60 -4.55 -3.00 7.76
N ARG A 61 -5.55 -2.20 7.37
CA ARG A 61 -6.24 -2.37 6.07
C ARG A 61 -5.25 -2.26 4.91
N LEU A 62 -4.42 -1.23 4.90
CA LEU A 62 -3.39 -1.05 3.86
C LEU A 62 -2.42 -2.25 3.81
N GLN A 63 -2.09 -2.83 4.96
CA GLN A 63 -1.26 -4.03 5.05
C GLN A 63 -1.98 -5.27 4.49
N GLU A 64 -3.26 -5.45 4.81
CA GLU A 64 -4.10 -6.55 4.29
C GLU A 64 -4.20 -6.52 2.76
N HIS A 65 -4.07 -5.33 2.16
CA HIS A 65 -4.05 -5.13 0.71
C HIS A 65 -2.65 -5.05 0.09
N GLY A 66 -1.59 -5.31 0.86
CA GLY A 66 -0.23 -5.37 0.33
C GLY A 66 0.36 -4.01 -0.07
N ILE A 67 -0.20 -2.90 0.41
CA ILE A 67 0.32 -1.55 0.14
C ILE A 67 1.46 -1.19 1.10
N VAL A 68 1.33 -1.62 2.35
CA VAL A 68 2.32 -1.37 3.41
C VAL A 68 2.67 -2.67 4.13
N VAL A 69 3.81 -2.70 4.78
CA VAL A 69 4.23 -3.79 5.65
C VAL A 69 4.52 -3.27 7.05
N ASN A 70 4.09 -4.02 8.07
CA ASN A 70 4.53 -3.80 9.45
C ASN A 70 5.83 -4.58 9.67
N LEU A 71 6.92 -3.86 9.89
CA LEU A 71 8.24 -4.43 10.11
C LEU A 71 8.27 -5.18 11.43
N GLU A 72 8.43 -6.50 11.34
CA GLU A 72 8.55 -7.42 12.48
C GLU A 72 7.38 -7.32 13.48
N ASP A 73 6.19 -6.94 13.02
CA ASP A 73 5.00 -6.69 13.85
C ASP A 73 5.19 -5.60 14.95
N THR A 74 6.20 -4.74 14.80
CA THR A 74 6.56 -3.72 15.81
C THR A 74 5.64 -2.49 15.83
N GLY A 75 4.81 -2.34 14.80
CA GLY A 75 4.01 -1.13 14.55
C GLY A 75 4.79 -0.05 13.79
N LEU A 76 5.96 -0.39 13.24
CA LEU A 76 6.72 0.41 12.31
C LEU A 76 6.36 0.00 10.88
N TYR A 77 5.72 0.90 10.16
CA TYR A 77 5.21 0.64 8.82
C TYR A 77 6.11 1.24 7.76
N GLU A 78 6.22 0.52 6.65
CA GLU A 78 6.94 0.93 5.44
C GLU A 78 6.07 0.67 4.22
N LEU A 79 6.17 1.51 3.19
CA LEU A 79 5.55 1.24 1.89
C LEU A 79 6.24 0.05 1.23
N ILE A 80 5.46 -0.85 0.65
CA ILE A 80 6.01 -1.96 -0.13
C ILE A 80 6.45 -1.39 -1.50
N PRO A 81 7.77 -1.42 -1.84
CA PRO A 81 8.23 -1.00 -3.14
C PRO A 81 7.87 -2.08 -4.16
N GLY A 82 6.92 -1.82 -5.06
CA GLY A 82 6.54 -2.87 -6.01
C GLY A 82 5.42 -2.66 -7.01
N GLU A 83 4.42 -1.78 -6.80
CA GLU A 83 3.33 -1.63 -7.81
C GLU A 83 2.81 -0.20 -8.00
N GLN A 84 3.65 0.81 -7.80
CA GLN A 84 3.27 2.20 -8.08
C GLN A 84 3.89 2.61 -9.41
N GLU A 85 3.26 2.24 -10.53
CA GLU A 85 3.64 2.80 -11.83
C GLU A 85 3.17 4.27 -11.88
N LEU A 86 4.14 5.19 -11.85
CA LEU A 86 3.97 6.65 -11.99
C LEU A 86 3.54 7.03 -13.40
#